data_AF-A0A4R2F136-F1
#
_entry.id   AF-A0A4R2F136-F1
#
_cell.length_a   1.000
_cell.length_b   1.000
_cell.length_c   1.000
_cell.angle_alpha   90.00
_cell.angle_beta   90.00
_cell.angle_gamma   90.00
#
_symmetry.space_group_name_H-M   'P 1'
#
loop_
_entity.id
_entity.type
_entity.pdbx_description
1 polymer ?
#
loop_
_entity_poly.entity_id
_entity_poly.type
_entity_poly.pdbx_seq_one_letter_code
_entity_poly.pdbx_strand_id
1 'polypeptide(L)'
;MSTETISYLKKHAANLDLSEPMTITQNGKPAYTIESYEDRKRRDEAIALMKLLSFSIDDEKYGRVNSSSQIRDKLAKRKQSVQ
;
A
#
# COMPACT_ATOMS: atom_id res chain seq x y z
N MET A 1 -9.55 16.63 -4.94
CA MET A 1 -8.34 17.02 -4.20
C MET A 1 -8.39 18.52 -3.94
N SER A 2 -8.60 18.94 -2.69
CA SER A 2 -8.65 20.35 -2.31
C SER A 2 -7.24 20.93 -2.13
N THR A 3 -7.07 22.25 -2.29
CA THR A 3 -5.79 22.93 -2.12
C THR A 3 -5.95 24.10 -1.17
N GLU A 4 -5.13 24.13 -0.13
CA GLU A 4 -5.18 25.15 0.92
C GLU A 4 -3.79 25.70 1.25
N THR A 5 -3.75 26.79 2.03
CA THR A 5 -2.48 27.40 2.47
C THR A 5 -1.99 26.81 3.78
N ILE A 6 -0.69 26.94 4.05
CA ILE A 6 -0.12 26.59 5.37
C ILE A 6 -0.80 27.36 6.53
N SER A 7 -1.27 28.58 6.27
CA SER A 7 -1.99 29.39 7.26
C SER A 7 -3.37 28.81 7.58
N TYR A 8 -4.07 28.27 6.58
CA TYR A 8 -5.35 27.57 6.78
C TYR A 8 -5.14 26.33 7.66
N LEU A 9 -4.16 25.49 7.32
CA LEU A 9 -3.85 24.30 8.10
C LEU A 9 -3.60 24.63 9.57
N LYS A 10 -2.77 25.64 9.86
CA LYS A 10 -2.47 26.04 11.25
C LYS A 10 -3.71 26.44 12.05
N LYS A 11 -4.72 27.05 11.41
CA LYS A 11 -5.96 27.49 12.06
C LYS A 11 -6.98 26.36 12.23
N HIS A 12 -6.98 25.39 11.32
CA HIS A 12 -8.04 24.38 11.22
C HIS A 12 -7.57 22.93 11.47
N ALA A 13 -6.32 22.72 11.89
CA ALA A 13 -5.70 21.40 12.06
C ALA A 13 -6.49 20.42 12.95
N ALA A 14 -7.20 20.92 13.96
CA ALA A 14 -7.96 20.06 14.87
C ALA A 14 -9.21 19.43 14.23
N ASN A 15 -9.78 20.06 13.20
CA ASN A 15 -11.06 19.66 12.58
C ASN A 15 -10.97 19.71 11.05
N LEU A 16 -9.86 19.22 10.49
CA LEU A 16 -9.66 19.22 9.04
C LEU A 16 -10.54 18.14 8.39
N ASP A 17 -11.36 18.52 7.42
CA ASP A 17 -12.08 17.55 6.58
C ASP A 17 -11.10 16.94 5.58
N LEU A 18 -10.85 15.64 5.72
CA LEU A 18 -9.91 14.86 4.91
C LEU A 18 -10.62 13.69 4.21
N SER A 19 -11.88 13.87 3.83
CA SER A 19 -12.62 12.94 2.94
C SER A 19 -11.90 12.71 1.60
N GLU A 20 -11.12 13.69 1.15
CA GLU A 20 -10.11 13.54 0.10
C GLU A 20 -8.77 14.12 0.58
N PRO A 21 -7.62 13.67 0.03
CA PRO A 21 -6.34 14.30 0.30
C PRO A 21 -6.35 15.79 -0.05
N MET A 22 -5.70 16.60 0.79
CA MET A 22 -5.58 18.04 0.65
C MET A 22 -4.12 18.41 0.36
N THR A 23 -3.90 19.22 -0.68
CA THR A 23 -2.59 19.82 -0.93
C THR A 23 -2.42 21.10 -0.12
N ILE A 24 -1.29 21.21 0.57
CA ILE A 24 -0.91 22.41 1.30
C ILE A 24 0.14 23.18 0.51
N THR A 25 -0.11 24.47 0.33
CA THR A 25 0.78 25.40 -0.35
C THR A 25 1.51 26.32 0.62
N GLN A 26 2.75 26.66 0.28
CA GLN A 26 3.54 27.69 0.93
C GLN A 26 4.09 28.63 -0.14
N ASN A 27 3.86 29.93 0.02
CA ASN A 27 4.24 30.95 -0.98
C ASN A 27 3.71 30.63 -2.39
N GLY A 28 2.48 30.11 -2.46
CA GLY A 28 1.81 29.73 -3.73
C GLY A 28 2.30 28.42 -4.37
N LYS A 29 3.24 27.70 -3.75
CA LYS A 29 3.77 26.43 -4.27
C LYS A 29 3.29 25.24 -3.43
N PRO A 30 2.86 24.13 -4.04
CA PRO A 30 2.58 22.88 -3.31
C PRO A 30 3.80 22.44 -2.52
N ALA A 31 3.61 22.14 -1.24
CA ALA A 31 4.67 21.73 -0.32
C ALA A 31 4.38 20.36 0.31
N TYR A 32 3.12 20.11 0.68
CA TYR A 32 2.71 18.87 1.34
C TYR A 32 1.36 18.39 0.82
N THR A 33 1.08 17.10 1.04
CA THR A 33 -0.27 16.55 0.97
C THR A 33 -0.61 15.99 2.34
N ILE A 34 -1.80 16.33 2.85
CA ILE A 34 -2.33 15.84 4.11
C ILE A 34 -3.55 14.99 3.80
N GLU A 35 -3.72 13.92 4.56
CA GLU A 35 -4.80 12.95 4.36
C GLU A 35 -5.08 12.18 5.64
N SER A 36 -6.22 11.50 5.65
CA SER A 36 -6.56 10.56 6.71
C SER A 36 -5.52 9.45 6.81
N TYR A 37 -5.10 9.14 8.04
CA TYR A 37 -4.20 8.03 8.31
C TYR A 37 -4.81 6.69 7.87
N GLU A 38 -6.11 6.51 8.07
CA GLU A 38 -6.82 5.28 7.66
C GLU A 38 -6.76 5.10 6.15
N ASP A 39 -7.05 6.15 5.38
CA ASP A 39 -7.04 6.08 3.93
C ASP A 39 -5.63 5.86 3.38
N ARG A 40 -4.61 6.50 3.97
CA ARG A 40 -3.21 6.23 3.66
C ARG A 40 -2.88 4.74 3.85
N LYS A 41 -3.24 4.19 5.01
CA LYS A 41 -2.98 2.78 5.34
C LYS A 41 -3.71 1.84 4.37
N ARG A 42 -4.99 2.10 4.09
CA ARG A 42 -5.79 1.32 3.14
C ARG A 42 -5.17 1.33 1.74
N ARG A 43 -4.65 2.47 1.28
CA ARG A 43 -3.96 2.55 -0.02
C ARG A 43 -2.61 1.84 -0.02
N ASP A 44 -1.82 1.96 1.05
CA ASP A 44 -0.55 1.23 1.18
C ASP A 44 -0.78 -0.30 1.10
N GLU A 45 -1.82 -0.79 1.78
CA GLU A 45 -2.24 -2.20 1.73
C GLU A 45 -2.70 -2.62 0.33
N ALA A 46 -3.50 -1.79 -0.35
CA ALA A 46 -3.94 -2.04 -1.71
C ALA A 46 -2.76 -2.12 -2.70
N ILE A 47 -1.77 -1.23 -2.56
CA ILE A 47 -0.54 -1.25 -3.38
C ILE A 47 0.25 -2.53 -3.11
N ALA A 48 0.35 -2.97 -1.85
CA ALA A 48 1.03 -4.23 -1.51
C ALA A 48 0.34 -5.44 -2.18
N LEU A 49 -1.00 -5.51 -2.13
CA LEU A 49 -1.77 -6.55 -2.80
C LEU A 49 -1.58 -6.54 -4.33
N MET A 50 -1.57 -5.36 -4.95
CA MET A 50 -1.31 -5.22 -6.38
C MET A 50 0.09 -5.71 -6.76
N LYS A 51 1.10 -5.47 -5.93
CA LYS A 51 2.45 -6.00 -6.15
C LYS A 51 2.49 -7.53 -6.06
N LEU A 52 1.81 -8.12 -5.07
CA LEU A 52 1.71 -9.58 -4.95
C LEU A 52 1.04 -10.21 -6.18
N LEU A 53 -0.01 -9.57 -6.70
CA LEU A 53 -0.67 -10.02 -7.93
C LEU A 53 0.29 -9.94 -9.13
N SER A 54 1.02 -8.83 -9.28
CA SER A 54 2.03 -8.67 -10.33
C SER A 54 3.08 -9.78 -10.28
N PHE A 55 3.60 -10.11 -9.09
CA PHE A 55 4.55 -11.20 -8.93
C PHE A 55 3.94 -12.55 -9.30
N SER A 56 2.67 -12.79 -8.95
CA SER A 56 1.97 -14.03 -9.28
C SER A 56 1.80 -14.21 -10.80
N ILE A 57 1.47 -13.14 -11.52
CA ILE A 57 1.36 -13.13 -12.99
C ILE A 57 2.73 -13.43 -13.63
N ASP A 58 3.79 -12.79 -13.13
CA ASP A 58 5.14 -13.06 -13.61
C ASP A 58 5.56 -14.49 -13.32
N ASP A 59 5.24 -15.03 -12.13
CA ASP A 59 5.57 -16.40 -11.76
C ASP A 59 4.86 -17.42 -12.67
N GLU A 60 3.60 -17.19 -13.01
CA GLU A 60 2.88 -18.01 -13.98
C GLU A 60 3.55 -17.97 -15.36
N LYS A 61 3.85 -16.76 -15.87
CA LYS A 61 4.47 -16.56 -17.19
C LYS A 61 5.79 -17.30 -17.34
N TYR A 62 6.60 -17.37 -16.28
CA TYR A 62 7.91 -18.02 -16.29
C TYR A 62 7.91 -19.44 -15.68
N GLY A 63 6.73 -20.02 -15.42
CA GLY A 63 6.61 -21.37 -14.88
C GLY A 63 7.14 -21.54 -13.45
N ARG A 64 7.27 -20.46 -12.67
CA ARG A 64 7.66 -20.48 -11.25
C ARG A 64 6.48 -20.83 -10.33
N VAL A 65 5.63 -21.72 -10.79
CA VAL A 65 4.44 -22.19 -10.07
C VAL A 65 4.63 -23.62 -9.59
N ASN A 66 3.87 -24.02 -8.59
CA ASN A 66 3.85 -25.40 -8.11
C ASN A 66 2.42 -25.92 -8.08
N SER A 67 2.22 -27.16 -8.49
CA SER A 67 0.97 -27.87 -8.26
C SER A 67 0.77 -28.18 -6.77
N SER A 68 -0.47 -28.49 -6.40
CA SER A 68 -0.81 -28.90 -5.04
C SER A 68 -0.04 -30.14 -4.57
N SER A 69 0.17 -31.13 -5.46
CA SER A 69 0.97 -32.32 -5.13
C SER A 69 2.44 -31.99 -4.90
N GLN A 70 3.05 -31.17 -5.78
CA GLN A 70 4.44 -30.74 -5.63
C GLN A 70 4.69 -30.01 -4.30
N ILE A 71 3.74 -29.17 -3.87
CA ILE A 71 3.83 -28.48 -2.57
C ILE A 71 3.77 -29.48 -1.41
N ARG A 72 2.81 -30.42 -1.42
CA ARG A 72 2.67 -31.44 -0.35
C ARG A 72 3.93 -32.28 -0.22
N ASP A 73 4.50 -32.73 -1.34
CA ASP A 73 5.72 -33.53 -1.34
C ASP A 73 6.91 -32.76 -0.78
N LYS A 74 7.07 -31.49 -1.16
CA LYS A 74 8.12 -30.62 -0.63
C LYS A 74 7.98 -30.42 0.89
N LEU A 75 6.77 -30.21 1.38
CA LEU A 75 6.50 -30.05 2.82
C LEU A 75 6.76 -31.34 3.60
N ALA A 76 6.35 -32.50 3.07
CA ALA A 76 6.62 -33.79 3.70
C ALA A 76 8.12 -34.07 3.84
N LYS A 77 8.90 -33.78 2.78
CA LYS A 77 10.37 -33.89 2.81
C LYS A 77 11.00 -32.97 3.86
N ARG A 78 10.53 -31.72 4.00
CA ARG A 78 11.02 -30.78 5.02
C ARG A 78 10.76 -31.26 6.44
N LYS A 79 9.61 -31.87 6.71
CA LYS A 79 9.29 -32.42 8.03
C LYS A 79 10.28 -33.53 8.42
N GLN A 80 10.68 -34.36 7.46
CA GLN A 80 11.64 -35.45 7.68
C GLN A 80 13.07 -34.97 7.89
N SER A 81 13.48 -33.85 7.28
CA SER A 81 14.83 -33.31 7.41
C SER A 81 15.09 -32.51 8.70
N VAL A 82 14.04 -32.19 9.46
CA VAL A 82 14.12 -31.47 10.74
C VAL A 82 14.02 -32.44 11.93
N GLN A 83 13.71 -33.72 11.67
CA GLN A 83 13.70 -34.82 12.63
C GLN A 83 15.04 -35.55 12.64
#